data_AF-A0A1I3H5V9-F1
#
_entry.id   AF-A0A1I3H5V9-F1
#
_cell.length_a   1.000
_cell.length_b   1.000
_cell.length_c   1.000
_cell.angle_alpha   90.00
_cell.angle_beta   90.00
_cell.angle_gamma   90.00
#
_symmetry.space_group_name_H-M   'P 1'
#
loop_
_entity.id
_entity.type
_entity.pdbx_description
1 polymer ?
#
loop_
_entity_poly.entity_id
_entity_poly.type
_entity_poly.pdbx_seq_one_letter_code
_entity_poly.pdbx_strand_id
1 'polypeptide(L)'
;MTIRFDPDLRRSTHVESGLAVQWVRDEPPMERSTHFKLIVGGIEVPFTASYDYGEDKIKKANPDIGAIELDRLSTALWEKNYRAVNIEANFDKQVFVEVWRDLVSQGHSSYRISTYYTEIRTPHAGEKNEWECQG
;
A
#
# COMPACT_ATOMS: atom_id res chain seq x y z
N MET A 1 2.49 10.36 16.41
CA MET A 1 3.13 9.31 15.62
C MET A 1 4.28 9.95 14.86
N THR A 2 5.51 9.49 15.09
CA THR A 2 6.71 10.06 14.45
C THR A 2 7.26 9.07 13.44
N ILE A 3 7.33 9.47 12.17
CA ILE A 3 7.88 8.64 11.09
C ILE A 3 9.14 9.31 10.57
N ARG A 4 10.21 8.53 10.41
CA ARG A 4 11.46 8.99 9.81
C ARG A 4 11.71 8.26 8.50
N PHE A 5 11.92 9.02 7.45
CA PHE A 5 12.37 8.51 6.16
C PHE A 5 13.90 8.50 6.08
N ASP A 6 14.43 7.40 5.53
CA ASP A 6 15.82 7.15 5.22
C ASP A 6 15.95 6.98 3.70
N PRO A 7 16.47 7.99 2.98
CA PRO A 7 16.51 7.99 1.52
C PRO A 7 17.50 6.97 0.95
N ASP A 8 18.60 6.69 1.64
CA ASP A 8 19.65 5.78 1.17
C ASP A 8 19.15 4.34 1.18
N LEU A 9 18.38 3.98 2.21
CA LEU A 9 17.77 2.66 2.31
C LEU A 9 16.39 2.59 1.66
N ARG A 10 15.81 3.74 1.26
CA ARG A 10 14.40 3.87 0.85
C ARG A 10 13.49 3.19 1.86
N ARG A 11 13.56 3.66 3.10
CA ARG A 11 12.89 3.06 4.26
C ARG A 11 12.22 4.14 5.10
N SER A 12 10.98 3.90 5.50
CA SER A 12 10.28 4.70 6.50
C SER A 12 10.15 3.90 7.77
N THR A 13 10.38 4.53 8.92
CA THR A 13 10.38 3.88 10.24
C THR A 13 9.54 4.67 11.22
N HIS A 14 8.61 4.01 11.91
CA HIS A 14 7.97 4.55 13.10
C HIS A 14 8.96 4.56 14.26
N VAL A 15 9.26 5.74 14.79
CA VAL A 15 10.34 5.94 15.78
C VAL A 15 10.05 5.21 17.08
N GLU A 16 8.80 5.17 17.50
CA GLU A 16 8.39 4.67 18.81
C GLU A 16 8.35 3.13 18.86
N SER A 17 7.91 2.46 17.78
CA SER A 17 7.81 0.99 17.74
C SER A 17 8.97 0.30 17.01
N GLY A 18 9.78 1.05 16.25
CA GLY A 18 10.80 0.49 15.36
C GLY A 18 10.25 -0.25 14.14
N LEU A 19 8.93 -0.26 13.93
CA LEU A 19 8.31 -0.81 12.72
C LEU A 19 8.76 -0.01 11.52
N ALA A 20 9.32 -0.68 10.51
CA ALA A 20 9.74 -0.03 9.27
C ALA A 20 9.20 -0.73 8.03
N VAL A 21 9.03 0.04 6.96
CA VAL A 21 8.75 -0.50 5.63
C VAL A 21 9.83 0.00 4.69
N GLN A 22 10.32 -0.88 3.82
CA GLN A 22 11.39 -0.58 2.88
C GLN A 22 11.06 -1.08 1.48
N TRP A 23 11.42 -0.29 0.47
CA TRP A 23 11.32 -0.68 -0.94
C TRP A 23 12.33 -1.76 -1.29
N VAL A 24 11.90 -2.78 -2.05
CA VAL A 24 12.77 -3.82 -2.62
C VAL A 24 12.99 -3.54 -4.10
N ARG A 25 14.23 -3.64 -4.59
CA ARG A 25 14.60 -3.30 -5.97
C ARG A 25 14.55 -4.48 -6.95
N ASP A 26 14.61 -5.71 -6.47
CA ASP A 26 14.74 -6.91 -7.30
C ASP A 26 13.39 -7.65 -7.39
N GLU A 27 12.78 -7.67 -8.59
CA GLU A 27 11.63 -8.48 -9.11
C GLU A 27 10.50 -7.68 -9.82
N PRO A 28 9.82 -8.27 -10.84
CA PRO A 28 9.86 -7.84 -12.24
C PRO A 28 8.90 -6.69 -12.61
N PRO A 29 9.23 -5.91 -13.65
CA PRO A 29 8.60 -4.60 -13.94
C PRO A 29 7.24 -4.67 -14.65
N MET A 30 6.43 -5.72 -14.49
CA MET A 30 5.33 -5.99 -15.44
C MET A 30 3.91 -6.08 -14.87
N GLU A 31 3.70 -6.00 -13.57
CA GLU A 31 2.36 -6.06 -12.99
C GLU A 31 2.04 -4.81 -12.16
N ARG A 32 0.76 -4.49 -11.95
CA ARG A 32 0.29 -3.44 -11.03
C ARG A 32 0.52 -3.86 -9.57
N SER A 33 1.75 -4.25 -9.28
CA SER A 33 2.23 -4.78 -8.03
C SER A 33 3.59 -4.16 -7.71
N THR A 34 3.97 -4.21 -6.45
CA THR A 34 5.22 -3.64 -5.96
C THR A 34 5.70 -4.42 -4.75
N HIS A 35 7.00 -4.64 -4.68
CA HIS A 35 7.66 -5.41 -3.63
C HIS A 35 8.20 -4.52 -2.52
N PHE A 36 7.93 -4.95 -1.29
CA PHE A 36 8.34 -4.28 -0.07
C PHE A 36 8.85 -5.32 0.93
N LYS A 37 9.53 -4.83 1.96
CA LYS A 37 9.76 -5.59 3.19
C LYS A 37 9.27 -4.81 4.39
N LEU A 38 8.55 -5.50 5.26
CA LEU A 38 8.22 -5.06 6.61
C LEU A 38 9.36 -5.47 7.54
N ILE A 39 9.80 -4.58 8.42
CA ILE A 39 10.80 -4.86 9.45
C ILE A 39 10.11 -4.69 10.80
N VAL A 40 10.01 -5.76 11.56
CA VAL A 40 9.36 -5.77 12.89
C VAL A 40 10.18 -6.61 13.86
N GLY A 41 10.55 -6.02 15.01
CA GLY A 41 11.41 -6.68 15.98
C GLY A 41 12.77 -7.11 15.42
N GLY A 42 13.26 -6.44 14.37
CA GLY A 42 14.51 -6.81 13.66
C GLY A 42 14.35 -7.92 12.62
N ILE A 43 13.15 -8.49 12.44
CA ILE A 43 12.86 -9.52 11.43
C ILE A 43 12.37 -8.84 10.16
N GLU A 44 12.97 -9.20 9.01
CA GLU A 44 12.51 -8.78 7.69
C GLU A 44 11.47 -9.75 7.15
N VAL A 45 10.31 -9.24 6.74
CA VAL A 45 9.18 -10.00 6.21
C VAL A 45 8.82 -9.41 4.84
N PRO A 46 9.07 -10.13 3.74
CA PRO A 46 8.73 -9.64 2.41
C PRO A 46 7.21 -9.60 2.24
N PHE A 47 6.71 -8.61 1.50
CA PHE A 47 5.32 -8.59 1.06
C PHE A 47 5.19 -7.89 -0.29
N THR A 48 4.10 -8.23 -0.97
CA THR A 48 3.71 -7.60 -2.23
C THR A 48 2.45 -6.78 -2.00
N ALA A 49 2.37 -5.63 -2.67
CA ALA A 49 1.17 -4.83 -2.70
C ALA A 49 0.75 -4.55 -4.13
N SER A 50 -0.55 -4.63 -4.41
CA SER A 50 -1.13 -4.15 -5.66
C SER A 50 -1.38 -2.65 -5.59
N TYR A 51 -1.56 -2.00 -6.75
CA TYR A 51 -2.07 -0.64 -6.80
C TYR A 51 -3.02 -0.37 -7.97
N ASP A 52 -3.93 0.58 -7.78
CA ASP A 52 -4.82 1.10 -8.81
C ASP A 52 -4.80 2.64 -8.85
N TYR A 53 -5.34 3.22 -9.93
CA TYR A 53 -5.43 4.67 -10.12
C TYR A 53 -6.83 5.23 -9.81
N GLY A 54 -7.50 4.70 -8.77
CA GLY A 54 -8.88 5.04 -8.41
C GLY A 54 -9.94 4.20 -9.14
N GLU A 55 -9.54 3.12 -9.81
CA GLU A 55 -10.44 2.29 -10.62
C GLU A 55 -11.53 1.62 -9.79
N ASP A 56 -11.20 1.14 -8.60
CA ASP A 56 -12.15 0.49 -7.70
C ASP A 56 -13.28 1.45 -7.28
N LYS A 57 -12.92 2.71 -7.04
CA LYS A 57 -13.88 3.78 -6.72
C LYS A 57 -14.78 4.10 -7.91
N ILE A 58 -14.21 4.16 -9.11
CA ILE A 58 -14.97 4.40 -10.35
C ILE A 58 -15.94 3.24 -10.63
N LYS A 59 -15.47 1.99 -10.57
CA LYS A 59 -16.30 0.80 -10.82
C LYS A 59 -17.43 0.64 -9.79
N LYS A 60 -17.21 1.04 -8.53
CA LYS A 60 -18.29 1.07 -7.53
C LYS A 60 -19.39 2.07 -7.87
N ALA A 61 -19.02 3.24 -8.41
CA ALA A 61 -19.98 4.26 -8.81
C ALA A 61 -20.66 3.95 -10.16
N ASN A 62 -19.94 3.29 -11.07
CA ASN A 62 -20.44 2.89 -12.38
C ASN A 62 -19.91 1.48 -12.76
N PRO A 63 -20.61 0.41 -12.36
CA PRO A 63 -20.16 -0.97 -12.59
C PRO A 63 -20.04 -1.36 -14.07
N ASP A 64 -20.86 -0.78 -14.93
CA ASP A 64 -20.93 -1.10 -16.36
C ASP A 64 -19.99 -0.25 -17.23
N ILE A 65 -19.04 0.45 -16.59
CA ILE A 65 -18.13 1.36 -17.29
C ILE A 65 -17.24 0.61 -18.29
N GLY A 66 -17.17 1.13 -19.51
CA GLY A 66 -16.28 0.60 -20.54
C GLY A 66 -14.81 0.85 -20.22
N ALA A 67 -13.92 -0.03 -20.68
CA ALA A 67 -12.48 0.02 -20.38
C ALA A 67 -11.82 1.36 -20.79
N ILE A 68 -12.20 1.92 -21.93
CA ILE A 68 -11.65 3.22 -22.43
C ILE A 68 -12.03 4.36 -21.48
N GLU A 69 -13.29 4.40 -21.03
CA GLU A 69 -13.75 5.46 -20.14
C GLU A 69 -13.18 5.29 -18.72
N LEU A 70 -13.01 4.05 -18.27
CA LEU A 70 -12.34 3.74 -17.02
C LEU A 70 -10.89 4.27 -17.01
N ASP A 71 -10.12 4.01 -18.07
CA ASP A 71 -8.72 4.47 -18.20
C ASP A 71 -8.62 6.00 -18.22
N ARG A 72 -9.52 6.65 -18.96
CA ARG A 72 -9.61 8.12 -19.01
C ARG A 72 -9.90 8.72 -17.64
N LEU A 73 -10.89 8.17 -16.91
CA LEU A 73 -11.28 8.68 -15.60
C LEU A 73 -10.23 8.39 -14.53
N SER A 74 -9.64 7.19 -14.52
CA SER A 74 -8.63 6.81 -13.52
C SER A 74 -7.37 7.67 -13.66
N THR A 75 -6.90 7.91 -14.89
CA THR A 75 -5.77 8.79 -15.16
C THR A 75 -6.04 10.25 -14.72
N ALA A 76 -7.29 10.70 -14.80
CA ALA A 76 -7.68 12.05 -14.40
C ALA A 76 -7.76 12.26 -12.88
N LEU A 77 -7.86 11.19 -12.08
CA LEU A 77 -7.94 11.29 -10.62
C LEU A 77 -6.61 11.66 -9.98
N TRP A 78 -5.48 11.36 -10.64
CA TRP A 78 -4.15 11.48 -10.05
C TRP A 78 -4.07 10.80 -8.67
N GLU A 79 -4.80 9.71 -8.48
CA GLU A 79 -4.76 8.88 -7.28
C GLU A 79 -3.87 7.66 -7.53
N LYS A 80 -3.16 7.18 -6.52
CA LYS A 80 -2.52 5.87 -6.54
C LYS A 80 -2.76 5.15 -5.22
N ASN A 81 -3.58 4.11 -5.28
CA ASN A 81 -4.10 3.39 -4.13
C ASN A 81 -3.37 2.07 -3.98
N TYR A 82 -2.51 1.94 -2.97
CA TYR A 82 -1.75 0.73 -2.71
C TYR A 82 -2.49 -0.19 -1.74
N ARG A 83 -2.51 -1.50 -2.01
CA ARG A 83 -3.15 -2.50 -1.15
C ARG A 83 -2.22 -3.69 -0.87
N ALA A 84 -1.99 -3.97 0.40
CA ALA A 84 -1.30 -5.17 0.89
C ALA A 84 -2.30 -6.10 1.59
N VAL A 85 -2.07 -7.41 1.52
CA VAL A 85 -2.99 -8.43 2.07
C VAL A 85 -2.19 -9.47 2.85
N ASN A 86 -2.68 -9.85 4.03
CA ASN A 86 -2.19 -10.99 4.83
C ASN A 86 -0.66 -11.08 4.96
N ILE A 87 -0.01 -10.04 5.50
CA ILE A 87 1.43 -10.11 5.78
C ILE A 87 1.64 -11.05 6.97
N GLU A 88 2.49 -12.07 6.80
CA GLU A 88 2.77 -13.12 7.80
C GLU A 88 3.65 -12.62 8.94
N ALA A 89 3.17 -11.62 9.69
CA ALA A 89 3.85 -11.03 10.82
C ALA A 89 2.86 -10.44 11.84
N ASN A 90 3.28 -10.42 13.10
CA ASN A 90 2.57 -9.68 14.14
C ASN A 90 3.10 -8.25 14.23
N PHE A 91 2.24 -7.27 13.95
CA PHE A 91 2.59 -5.85 13.93
C PHE A 91 1.35 -4.99 14.12
N ASP A 92 1.54 -3.74 14.51
CA ASP A 92 0.46 -2.74 14.57
C ASP A 92 0.07 -2.33 13.15
N LYS A 93 -1.16 -2.65 12.76
CA LYS A 93 -1.67 -2.47 11.40
C LYS A 93 -1.92 -1.00 11.07
N GLN A 94 -2.29 -0.18 12.05
CA GLN A 94 -2.49 1.25 11.86
C GLN A 94 -1.15 1.95 11.67
N VAL A 95 -0.17 1.61 12.51
CA VAL A 95 1.20 2.11 12.34
C VAL A 95 1.77 1.68 10.99
N PHE A 96 1.52 0.44 10.57
CA PHE A 96 1.96 -0.05 9.27
C PHE A 96 1.44 0.79 8.10
N VAL A 97 0.12 1.05 8.01
CA VAL A 97 -0.42 1.82 6.88
C VAL A 97 0.13 3.25 6.85
N GLU A 98 0.38 3.87 8.00
CA GLU A 98 0.98 5.21 8.06
C GLU A 98 2.47 5.22 7.64
N VAL A 99 3.27 4.28 8.17
CA VAL A 99 4.69 4.13 7.78
C VAL A 99 4.81 3.80 6.30
N TRP A 100 3.94 2.93 5.81
CA TRP A 100 3.95 2.54 4.42
C TRP A 100 3.51 3.68 3.50
N ARG A 101 2.48 4.46 3.87
CA ARG A 101 2.06 5.67 3.14
C ARG A 101 3.20 6.66 3.04
N ASP A 102 3.87 6.95 4.15
CA ASP A 102 5.04 7.83 4.14
C ASP A 102 6.04 7.35 3.09
N LEU A 103 6.44 6.07 3.14
CA LEU A 103 7.39 5.47 2.22
C LEU A 103 7.01 5.62 0.74
N VAL A 104 5.78 5.22 0.38
CA VAL A 104 5.33 5.27 -1.02
C VAL A 104 5.08 6.69 -1.50
N SER A 105 5.00 7.67 -0.60
CA SER A 105 4.88 9.08 -0.96
C SER A 105 6.23 9.72 -1.33
N GLN A 106 7.37 9.16 -0.90
CA GLN A 106 8.73 9.73 -1.08
C GLN A 106 9.28 9.73 -2.52
N GLY A 107 8.41 9.64 -3.53
CA GLY A 107 8.77 9.72 -4.95
C GLY A 107 7.59 9.98 -5.89
N HIS A 108 6.42 10.30 -5.35
CA HIS A 108 5.18 10.42 -6.12
C HIS A 108 4.50 11.79 -5.87
N SER A 109 5.22 12.88 -6.12
CA SER A 109 4.74 14.25 -5.85
C SER A 109 3.48 14.65 -6.61
N SER A 110 3.15 13.96 -7.70
CA SER A 110 2.00 14.28 -8.56
C SER A 110 0.74 13.47 -8.22
N TYR A 111 0.85 12.44 -7.38
CA TYR A 111 -0.27 11.56 -7.05
C TYR A 111 -0.72 11.75 -5.60
N ARG A 112 -2.03 11.72 -5.37
CA ARG A 112 -2.61 11.49 -4.05
C ARG A 112 -2.46 10.02 -3.72
N ILE A 113 -1.69 9.72 -2.67
CA ILE A 113 -1.36 8.35 -2.28
C ILE A 113 -2.26 7.90 -1.14
N SER A 114 -2.86 6.72 -1.29
CA SER A 114 -3.55 6.02 -0.21
C SER A 114 -2.96 4.61 -0.05
N THR A 115 -2.95 4.10 1.18
CA THR A 115 -2.49 2.73 1.48
C THR A 115 -3.53 1.98 2.28
N TYR A 116 -3.77 0.74 1.90
CA TYR A 116 -4.75 -0.16 2.50
C TYR A 116 -4.09 -1.47 2.90
N TYR A 117 -4.37 -1.93 4.12
CA TYR A 117 -4.02 -3.28 4.56
C TYR A 117 -5.29 -4.07 4.80
N THR A 118 -5.33 -5.31 4.31
CA THR A 118 -6.48 -6.20 4.49
C THR A 118 -6.04 -7.52 5.10
N GLU A 119 -6.71 -7.93 6.18
CA GLU A 119 -6.63 -9.30 6.68
C GLU A 119 -7.88 -10.07 6.28
N ILE A 120 -7.69 -11.16 5.54
CA ILE A 120 -8.75 -12.07 5.12
C ILE A 120 -8.66 -13.30 6.01
N ARG A 121 -9.70 -13.57 6.80
CA ARG A 121 -9.76 -14.74 7.68
C ARG A 121 -10.24 -15.95 6.89
N THR A 122 -9.39 -16.95 6.73
CA THR A 122 -9.81 -18.24 6.17
C THR A 122 -10.51 -19.10 7.23
N PRO A 123 -11.56 -19.87 6.88
CA PRO A 123 -12.08 -20.10 5.52
C PRO A 123 -13.17 -19.11 5.07
N HIS A 124 -13.56 -18.15 5.90
CA HIS A 124 -14.64 -17.22 5.60
C HIS A 124 -14.13 -15.97 4.86
N ALA A 125 -13.93 -16.10 3.54
CA ALA A 125 -13.44 -15.00 2.69
C ALA A 125 -14.30 -13.70 2.72
N GLY A 126 -15.50 -13.74 3.33
CA GLY A 126 -16.33 -12.57 3.60
C GLY A 126 -15.95 -11.79 4.87
N GLU A 127 -15.20 -12.40 5.80
CA GLU A 127 -14.69 -11.74 7.00
C GLU A 127 -13.32 -11.12 6.70
N LYS A 128 -13.34 -9.80 6.53
CA LYS A 128 -12.12 -9.00 6.36
C LYS A 128 -12.02 -7.90 7.40
N ASN A 129 -10.81 -7.66 7.88
CA ASN A 129 -10.46 -6.45 8.59
C ASN A 129 -9.66 -5.55 7.65
N GLU A 130 -10.01 -4.27 7.59
CA GLU A 130 -9.35 -3.29 6.73
C GLU A 130 -8.78 -2.16 7.60
N TRP A 131 -7.54 -1.77 7.28
CA TRP A 131 -6.88 -0.59 7.82
C TRP A 131 -6.48 0.29 6.65
N GLU A 132 -6.61 1.60 6.82
CA GLU A 132 -6.32 2.54 5.75
C GLU A 132 -5.64 3.80 6.26
N CYS A 133 -4.81 4.36 5.39
CA CYS A 133 -4.28 5.70 5.54
C CYS A 133 -4.50 6.44 4.22
N GLN A 134 -5.31 7.49 4.27
CA GLN A 134 -5.58 8.35 3.13
C GLN A 134 -4.62 9.56 3.14
N GLY A 135 -4.23 10.02 1.95
CA GLY A 135 -3.53 11.29 1.73
C GLY A 135 -4.48 12.47 1.62
#